data_AF-A0A4Q2R948-F1
#
_entry.id   AF-A0A4Q2R948-F1
#
_cell.length_a   1.000
_cell.length_b   1.000
_cell.length_c   1.000
_cell.angle_alpha   90.00
_cell.angle_beta   90.00
_cell.angle_gamma   90.00
#
_symmetry.space_group_name_H-M   'P 1'
#
loop_
_entity.id
_entity.type
_entity.pdbx_description
1 polymer ?
#
loop_
_entity_poly.entity_id
_entity_poly.type
_entity_poly.pdbx_seq_one_letter_code
_entity_poly.pdbx_strand_id
1 'polypeptide(L)'
;MVMRTIRDVAGEAGLKALDAEKAGTEVWIPVDPSPDHWMSKVFGHSEAQEICRRLTVIDADGKPSCGLKCYVGFRRSREDEFRENVNREIRDALLSGLSVRETTKLVRVSERQVSRQFAALITEGSIVKTLTPDQSRRTNATTYSSASKYARKRNWQYKTAEVDALLLERWSNKQIAAKAQVGLPFVRTRRKVLFASGQIKPSAFPSLAQVGQQQGAAQPPADEVDP
;
A
#
# COMPACT_ATOMS: atom_id res chain seq x y z
N MET A 1 7.46 17.66 -9.06
CA MET A 1 6.81 18.30 -10.22
C MET A 1 7.64 19.44 -10.77
N VAL A 2 7.93 20.49 -9.97
CA VAL A 2 8.75 21.66 -10.37
C VAL A 2 10.08 21.28 -11.04
N MET A 3 10.90 20.44 -10.41
CA MET A 3 12.19 20.02 -10.98
C MET A 3 12.08 19.33 -12.35
N ARG A 4 11.00 18.57 -12.58
CA ARG A 4 10.77 17.92 -13.88
C ARG A 4 10.48 18.96 -14.95
N THR A 5 9.58 19.90 -14.67
CA THR A 5 9.25 20.98 -15.61
C THR A 5 10.48 21.81 -15.97
N ILE A 6 11.34 22.11 -14.99
CA ILE A 6 12.59 22.85 -15.25
C ILE A 6 13.54 22.03 -16.12
N ARG A 7 13.67 20.71 -15.88
CA ARG A 7 14.46 19.81 -16.74
C ARG A 7 13.94 19.80 -18.18
N ASP A 8 12.62 19.78 -18.35
CA ASP A 8 11.98 19.69 -19.66
C ASP A 8 12.13 20.98 -20.49
N VAL A 9 12.35 22.14 -19.84
CA VAL A 9 12.51 23.45 -20.51
C VAL A 9 13.98 23.85 -20.65
N ALA A 10 14.72 23.92 -19.54
CA ALA A 10 16.10 24.40 -19.49
C ALA A 10 17.14 23.26 -19.57
N GLY A 11 16.69 22.02 -19.76
CA GLY A 11 17.54 20.85 -19.82
C GLY A 11 18.21 20.51 -18.49
N GLU A 12 19.20 19.63 -18.57
CA GLU A 12 19.94 19.16 -17.39
C GLU A 12 20.93 20.20 -16.85
N ALA A 13 21.46 21.05 -17.74
CA ALA A 13 22.33 22.17 -17.40
C ALA A 13 21.61 23.23 -16.56
N GLY A 14 20.41 23.66 -16.97
CA GLY A 14 19.60 24.60 -16.19
C GLY A 14 19.30 24.06 -14.79
N LEU A 15 18.94 22.78 -14.69
CA LEU A 15 18.68 22.17 -13.39
C LEU A 15 19.92 22.16 -12.47
N LYS A 16 21.12 21.98 -13.03
CA LYS A 16 22.38 22.04 -12.27
C LYS A 16 22.68 23.46 -11.79
N ALA A 17 22.39 24.46 -12.62
CA ALA A 17 22.54 25.87 -12.25
C ALA A 17 21.59 26.26 -11.11
N LEU A 18 20.33 25.82 -11.19
CA LEU A 18 19.34 26.03 -10.12
C LEU A 18 19.81 25.42 -8.79
N ASP A 19 20.30 24.19 -8.83
CA ASP A 19 20.76 23.47 -7.65
C ASP A 19 21.99 24.17 -7.03
N ALA A 20 22.92 24.65 -7.86
CA ALA A 20 24.07 25.40 -7.37
C ALA A 20 23.69 26.70 -6.65
N GLU A 21 22.64 27.39 -7.08
CA GLU A 21 22.28 28.71 -6.53
C GLU A 21 21.20 28.66 -5.43
N LYS A 22 20.21 27.78 -5.56
CA LYS A 22 18.98 27.78 -4.73
C LYS A 22 18.67 26.46 -4.04
N ALA A 23 19.53 25.44 -4.13
CA ALA A 23 19.27 24.19 -3.44
C ALA A 23 19.07 24.38 -1.93
N GLY A 24 18.07 23.68 -1.39
CA GLY A 24 17.72 23.72 0.03
C GLY A 24 16.96 24.97 0.46
N THR A 25 16.58 25.86 -0.47
CA THR A 25 15.88 27.11 -0.17
C THR A 25 14.43 27.08 -0.66
N GLU A 26 13.55 27.78 0.05
CA GLU A 26 12.21 28.07 -0.44
C GLU A 26 12.27 29.28 -1.37
N VAL A 27 11.75 29.11 -2.59
CA VAL A 27 11.76 30.16 -3.61
C VAL A 27 10.35 30.50 -4.05
N TRP A 28 10.18 31.75 -4.48
CA TRP A 28 8.98 32.22 -5.13
C TRP A 28 9.17 32.24 -6.65
N ILE A 29 8.25 31.59 -7.37
CA ILE A 29 8.18 31.57 -8.83
C ILE A 29 7.05 32.52 -9.24
N PRO A 30 7.35 33.67 -9.86
CA PRO A 30 6.33 34.60 -10.31
C PRO A 30 5.56 34.05 -11.51
N VAL A 31 4.40 34.64 -11.80
CA VAL A 31 3.62 34.34 -13.02
C VAL A 31 4.37 34.76 -14.28
N ASP A 32 4.96 35.95 -14.25
CA ASP A 32 5.81 36.49 -15.32
C ASP A 32 7.11 37.04 -14.69
N PRO A 33 8.26 36.40 -14.93
CA PRO A 33 9.52 36.81 -14.32
C PRO A 33 10.09 38.04 -15.02
N SER A 34 10.40 39.10 -14.27
CA SER A 34 11.19 40.23 -14.80
C SER A 34 12.57 39.76 -15.34
N PRO A 35 13.17 40.44 -16.35
CA PRO A 35 14.54 40.17 -16.78
C PRO A 35 15.58 40.20 -15.65
N ASP A 36 15.34 40.99 -14.61
CA ASP A 36 16.23 41.10 -13.45
C ASP A 36 15.99 40.04 -12.36
N HIS A 37 14.94 39.24 -12.51
CA HIS A 37 14.60 38.19 -11.57
C HIS A 37 15.66 37.08 -11.59
N TRP A 38 15.88 36.43 -10.44
CA TRP A 38 16.93 35.41 -10.30
C TRP A 38 16.76 34.26 -11.32
N MET A 39 15.53 33.85 -11.62
CA MET A 39 15.27 32.82 -12.64
C MET A 39 15.77 33.25 -14.03
N SER A 40 15.52 34.50 -14.42
CA SER A 40 15.96 35.04 -15.71
C SER A 40 17.50 35.11 -15.79
N LYS A 41 18.18 35.29 -14.65
CA LYS A 41 19.65 35.28 -14.57
C LYS A 41 20.24 33.87 -14.64
N VAL A 42 19.54 32.87 -14.10
CA VAL A 42 20.00 31.47 -14.06
C VAL A 42 19.73 30.75 -15.38
N PHE A 43 18.52 30.88 -15.93
CA PHE A 43 18.07 30.12 -17.11
C PHE A 43 18.06 30.96 -18.40
N GLY A 44 18.12 32.30 -18.28
CA GLY A 44 17.73 33.19 -19.36
C GLY A 44 16.25 33.55 -19.29
N HIS A 45 15.92 34.77 -19.72
CA HIS A 45 14.58 35.34 -19.54
C HIS A 45 13.49 34.55 -20.29
N SER A 46 13.76 34.11 -21.52
CA SER A 46 12.80 33.33 -22.32
C SER A 46 12.49 31.95 -21.71
N GLU A 47 13.51 31.24 -21.23
CA GLU A 47 13.34 29.96 -20.56
C GLU A 47 12.60 30.11 -19.22
N ALA A 48 12.94 31.16 -18.46
CA ALA A 48 12.25 31.49 -17.22
C ALA A 48 10.75 31.75 -17.46
N GLN A 49 10.40 32.50 -18.50
CA GLN A 49 9.00 32.74 -18.87
C GLN A 49 8.26 31.45 -19.20
N GLU A 50 8.87 30.53 -19.95
CA GLU A 50 8.24 29.25 -20.29
C GLU A 50 8.09 28.33 -19.06
N ILE A 51 9.08 28.31 -18.16
CA ILE A 51 8.98 27.60 -16.87
C ILE A 51 7.81 28.17 -16.05
N CYS A 52 7.74 29.50 -15.90
CA CYS A 52 6.67 30.17 -15.17
C CYS A 52 5.31 29.86 -15.79
N ARG A 53 5.17 29.93 -17.12
CA ARG A 53 3.93 29.59 -17.83
C ARG A 53 3.45 28.17 -17.54
N ARG A 54 4.35 27.19 -17.51
CA ARG A 54 3.99 25.78 -17.23
C ARG A 54 3.69 25.49 -15.77
N LEU A 55 4.25 26.27 -14.85
CA LEU A 55 4.05 26.10 -13.41
C LEU A 55 2.92 26.96 -12.85
N THR A 56 2.50 27.99 -13.57
CA THR A 56 1.42 28.88 -13.16
C THR A 56 0.10 28.14 -13.15
N VAL A 57 -0.62 28.24 -12.03
CA VAL A 57 -1.98 27.74 -11.92
C VAL A 57 -2.91 28.74 -12.59
N ILE A 58 -3.68 28.26 -13.56
CA ILE A 58 -4.69 29.05 -14.25
C ILE A 58 -5.99 28.89 -13.47
N ASP A 59 -6.64 30.01 -13.14
CA ASP A 59 -7.93 30.02 -12.47
C ASP A 59 -9.06 29.54 -13.41
N ALA A 60 -10.25 29.30 -12.88
CA ALA A 60 -11.42 28.93 -13.66
C ALA A 60 -11.76 29.97 -14.76
N ASP A 61 -11.41 31.23 -14.54
CA ASP A 61 -11.59 32.33 -15.48
C ASP A 61 -10.50 32.41 -16.57
N GLY A 62 -9.57 31.45 -16.62
CA GLY A 62 -8.46 31.46 -17.58
C GLY A 62 -7.35 32.46 -17.26
N LYS A 63 -7.42 33.15 -16.12
CA LYS A 63 -6.41 34.12 -15.68
C LYS A 63 -5.37 33.43 -14.78
N PRO A 64 -4.08 33.78 -14.88
CA PRO A 64 -3.08 33.27 -13.96
C PRO A 64 -3.33 33.82 -12.55
N SER A 65 -3.65 32.95 -11.59
CA SER A 65 -4.18 33.38 -10.29
C SER A 65 -3.10 33.85 -9.31
N CYS A 66 -1.95 33.16 -9.27
CA CYS A 66 -0.85 33.51 -8.41
C CYS A 66 0.46 32.83 -8.83
N GLY A 67 1.58 33.40 -8.36
CA GLY A 67 2.87 32.71 -8.43
C GLY A 67 2.89 31.49 -7.51
N LEU A 68 3.92 30.66 -7.65
CA LEU A 68 4.09 29.43 -6.89
C LEU A 68 5.21 29.60 -5.87
N LYS A 69 4.91 29.36 -4.58
CA LYS A 69 5.93 29.20 -3.55
C LYS A 69 6.31 27.72 -3.50
N CYS A 70 7.57 27.39 -3.75
CA CYS A 70 8.02 26.01 -3.72
C CYS A 70 9.40 25.87 -3.07
N TYR A 71 9.60 24.74 -2.40
CA TYR A 71 10.91 24.36 -1.88
C TYR A 71 11.74 23.72 -2.98
N VAL A 72 12.91 24.30 -3.26
CA VAL A 72 13.91 23.68 -4.15
C VAL A 72 14.70 22.70 -3.30
N GLY A 73 14.28 21.43 -3.33
CA GLY A 73 15.08 20.38 -2.71
C GLY A 73 16.45 20.29 -3.34
N PHE A 74 17.48 19.94 -2.57
CA PHE A 74 18.77 19.53 -3.12
C PHE A 74 18.54 18.44 -4.16
N ARG A 75 19.30 18.45 -5.26
CA ARG A 75 19.43 17.25 -6.08
C ARG A 75 19.77 16.12 -5.14
N ARG A 76 18.89 15.14 -5.10
CA ARG A 76 19.21 13.83 -4.57
C ARG A 76 20.47 13.39 -5.30
N SER A 77 21.47 12.92 -4.56
CA SER A 77 22.64 12.34 -5.19
C SER A 77 22.17 11.26 -6.17
N ARG A 78 22.95 10.96 -7.23
CA ARG A 78 22.61 9.87 -8.16
C ARG A 78 22.32 8.56 -7.40
N GLU A 79 22.97 8.36 -6.26
CA GLU A 79 22.72 7.25 -5.35
C GLU A 79 21.34 7.31 -4.68
N ASP A 80 20.87 8.49 -4.27
CA ASP A 80 19.57 8.65 -3.64
C ASP A 80 18.42 8.46 -4.64
N GLU A 81 18.57 8.95 -5.89
CA GLU A 81 17.61 8.64 -6.96
C GLU A 81 17.57 7.14 -7.26
N PHE A 82 18.74 6.50 -7.35
CA PHE A 82 18.84 5.05 -7.53
C PHE A 82 18.16 4.29 -6.38
N ARG A 83 18.43 4.68 -5.13
CA ARG A 83 17.81 4.08 -3.93
C ARG A 83 16.29 4.25 -3.93
N GLU A 84 15.78 5.41 -4.34
CA GLU A 84 14.35 5.64 -4.44
C GLU A 84 13.70 4.77 -5.51
N ASN A 85 14.32 4.67 -6.68
CA ASN A 85 13.82 3.80 -7.75
C ASN A 85 13.80 2.33 -7.31
N VAL A 86 14.88 1.85 -6.70
CA VAL A 86 14.95 0.50 -6.13
C VAL A 86 13.88 0.30 -5.05
N ASN A 87 13.68 1.27 -4.15
CA ASN A 87 12.63 1.18 -3.13
C ASN A 87 11.22 1.16 -3.73
N ARG A 88 11.00 1.88 -4.85
CA ARG A 88 9.74 1.88 -5.57
C ARG A 88 9.47 0.51 -6.20
N GLU A 89 10.44 -0.06 -6.90
CA GLU A 89 10.34 -1.40 -7.50
C GLU A 89 10.07 -2.49 -6.44
N ILE A 90 10.76 -2.42 -5.30
CA ILE A 90 10.49 -3.32 -4.17
C ILE A 90 9.03 -3.17 -3.71
N ARG A 91 8.54 -1.94 -3.57
CA ARG A 91 7.18 -1.66 -3.10
C ARG A 91 6.14 -2.21 -4.09
N ASP A 92 6.32 -1.94 -5.37
CA ASP A 92 5.41 -2.37 -6.44
C ASP A 92 5.36 -3.90 -6.54
N ALA A 93 6.51 -4.57 -6.44
CA ALA A 93 6.60 -6.03 -6.41
C ALA A 93 5.93 -6.65 -5.17
N LEU A 94 6.05 -6.03 -3.99
CA LEU A 94 5.37 -6.51 -2.79
C LEU A 94 3.85 -6.27 -2.84
N LEU A 95 3.42 -5.14 -3.39
CA LEU A 95 2.01 -4.80 -3.56
C LEU A 95 1.31 -5.66 -4.62
N SER A 96 2.05 -6.16 -5.61
CA SER A 96 1.54 -7.17 -6.56
C SER A 96 1.39 -8.57 -5.96
N GLY A 97 1.77 -8.75 -4.69
CA GLY A 97 1.58 -9.98 -3.92
C GLY A 97 2.77 -10.95 -3.97
N LEU A 98 3.93 -10.55 -4.52
CA LEU A 98 5.12 -11.39 -4.51
C LEU A 98 5.66 -11.58 -3.10
N SER A 99 6.22 -12.76 -2.84
CA SER A 99 6.90 -13.03 -1.57
C SER A 99 8.20 -12.23 -1.46
N VAL A 100 8.65 -11.98 -0.23
CA VAL A 100 9.93 -11.29 0.05
C VAL A 100 11.09 -11.93 -0.74
N ARG A 101 11.14 -13.26 -0.81
CA ARG A 101 12.20 -14.01 -1.50
C ARG A 101 12.14 -13.84 -3.03
N GLU A 102 10.95 -13.80 -3.62
CA GLU A 102 10.77 -13.55 -5.05
C GLU A 102 11.16 -12.11 -5.40
N THR A 103 10.74 -11.13 -4.59
CA THR A 103 11.11 -9.73 -4.77
C THR A 103 12.62 -9.50 -4.66
N THR A 104 13.29 -10.17 -3.72
CA THR A 104 14.77 -10.15 -3.61
C THR A 104 15.43 -10.63 -4.90
N LYS A 105 14.94 -11.71 -5.50
CA LYS A 105 15.48 -12.24 -6.77
C LYS A 105 15.20 -11.31 -7.94
N LEU A 106 14.00 -10.73 -8.00
CA LEU A 106 13.56 -9.84 -9.07
C LEU A 106 14.37 -8.54 -9.09
N VAL A 107 14.46 -7.85 -7.95
CA VAL A 107 15.07 -6.52 -7.83
C VAL A 107 16.58 -6.58 -7.53
N ARG A 108 17.12 -7.78 -7.26
CA ARG A 108 18.54 -8.02 -6.95
C ARG A 108 19.06 -7.23 -5.74
N VAL A 109 18.25 -7.14 -4.69
CA VAL A 109 18.58 -6.47 -3.42
C VAL A 109 18.65 -7.46 -2.27
N SER A 110 19.28 -7.07 -1.16
CA SER A 110 19.34 -7.92 0.03
C SER A 110 17.94 -8.21 0.61
N GLU A 111 17.75 -9.42 1.13
CA GLU A 111 16.49 -9.84 1.77
C GLU A 111 16.15 -8.95 2.98
N ARG A 112 17.16 -8.46 3.69
CA ARG A 112 17.00 -7.53 4.82
C ARG A 112 16.33 -6.22 4.40
N GLN A 113 16.69 -5.67 3.24
CA GLN A 113 16.09 -4.44 2.73
C GLN A 113 14.62 -4.65 2.32
N VAL A 114 14.33 -5.73 1.60
CA VAL A 114 12.95 -6.09 1.21
C VAL A 114 12.09 -6.34 2.45
N SER A 115 12.61 -7.07 3.44
CA SER A 115 11.91 -7.33 4.70
C SER A 115 11.58 -6.05 5.48
N ARG A 116 12.47 -5.05 5.45
CA ARG A 116 12.23 -3.74 6.07
C ARG A 116 11.09 -2.99 5.36
N GLN A 117 11.09 -2.96 4.04
CA GLN A 117 10.00 -2.34 3.26
C GLN A 117 8.68 -3.06 3.45
N PHE A 118 8.69 -4.39 3.50
CA PHE A 118 7.51 -5.19 3.79
C PHE A 118 6.93 -4.89 5.18
N ALA A 119 7.77 -4.77 6.21
CA ALA A 119 7.33 -4.39 7.55
C ALA A 119 6.74 -2.96 7.59
N ALA A 120 7.31 -2.02 6.84
CA ALA A 120 6.77 -0.67 6.70
C ALA A 120 5.38 -0.70 6.04
N LEU A 121 5.20 -1.44 4.95
CA LEU A 121 3.91 -1.61 4.27
C LEU A 121 2.83 -2.25 5.15
N ILE A 122 3.19 -3.21 6.01
CA ILE A 122 2.27 -3.77 7.00
C ILE A 122 1.87 -2.70 8.03
N THR A 123 2.83 -1.90 8.48
CA THR A 123 2.59 -0.84 9.48
C THR A 123 1.68 0.25 8.93
N GLU A 124 1.83 0.60 7.66
CA GLU A 124 0.97 1.54 6.93
C GLU A 124 -0.45 0.98 6.65
N GLY A 125 -0.66 -0.33 6.83
CA GLY A 125 -1.92 -1.00 6.51
C GLY A 125 -2.11 -1.32 5.02
N SER A 126 -1.07 -1.11 4.20
CA SER A 126 -1.08 -1.38 2.76
C SER A 126 -1.09 -2.88 2.44
N ILE A 127 -0.55 -3.70 3.34
CA ILE A 127 -0.56 -5.17 3.23
C ILE A 127 -1.10 -5.76 4.52
N VAL A 128 -2.15 -6.58 4.41
CA VAL A 128 -2.64 -7.38 5.54
C VAL A 128 -1.84 -8.68 5.59
N LYS A 129 -1.06 -8.86 6.66
CA LYS A 129 -0.36 -10.12 6.87
C LYS A 129 -1.36 -11.21 7.25
N THR A 130 -1.83 -11.98 6.27
CA THR A 130 -2.57 -13.21 6.54
C THR A 130 -1.60 -14.27 7.03
N LEU A 131 -1.33 -14.28 8.33
CA LEU A 131 -0.67 -15.41 8.97
C LEU A 131 -1.62 -16.61 8.91
N THR A 132 -1.15 -17.72 8.36
CA THR A 132 -1.85 -18.99 8.54
C THR A 132 -1.89 -19.32 10.04
N PRO A 133 -2.96 -19.97 10.55
CA PRO A 133 -3.12 -20.23 11.98
C PRO A 133 -1.93 -20.97 12.62
N ASP A 134 -1.26 -21.84 11.84
CA ASP A 134 -0.08 -22.59 12.28
C ASP A 134 1.17 -21.70 12.38
N GLN A 135 1.35 -20.76 11.45
CA GLN A 135 2.41 -19.75 11.53
C GLN A 135 2.16 -18.75 12.66
N SER A 136 0.90 -18.37 12.90
CA SER A 136 0.53 -17.49 14.03
C SER A 136 0.95 -18.07 15.37
N ARG A 137 0.80 -19.38 15.59
CA ARG A 137 1.25 -20.04 16.84
C ARG A 137 2.78 -19.97 17.02
N ARG A 138 3.55 -20.11 15.94
CA ARG A 138 5.02 -20.02 15.98
C ARG A 138 5.51 -18.58 16.13
N THR A 139 4.93 -17.61 15.41
CA THR A 139 5.29 -16.20 15.54
C THR A 139 4.84 -15.62 16.87
N ASN A 140 3.67 -15.99 17.40
CA ASN A 140 3.21 -15.46 18.69
C ASN A 140 4.17 -15.87 19.82
N ALA A 141 4.82 -17.04 19.76
CA ALA A 141 5.84 -17.42 20.74
C ALA A 141 7.09 -16.52 20.72
N THR A 142 7.49 -16.01 19.54
CA THR A 142 8.68 -15.13 19.39
C THR A 142 8.33 -13.64 19.49
N THR A 143 7.15 -13.25 19.03
CA THR A 143 6.63 -11.88 19.06
C THR A 143 6.13 -11.49 20.45
N TYR A 144 5.61 -12.42 21.27
CA TYR A 144 5.33 -12.11 22.69
C TYR A 144 6.60 -11.77 23.50
N SER A 145 7.78 -12.22 23.09
CA SER A 145 9.04 -11.91 23.79
C SER A 145 9.58 -10.50 23.45
N SER A 146 9.41 -10.06 22.20
CA SER A 146 9.97 -8.80 21.72
C SER A 146 8.94 -7.66 21.67
N ALA A 147 7.70 -7.91 21.24
CA ALA A 147 6.63 -6.91 21.23
C ALA A 147 6.12 -6.56 22.63
N SER A 148 6.12 -7.49 23.59
CA SER A 148 5.80 -7.16 25.00
C SER A 148 6.85 -6.23 25.64
N LYS A 149 8.10 -6.31 25.18
CA LYS A 149 9.20 -5.42 25.60
C LYS A 149 9.03 -4.00 25.06
N TYR A 150 8.45 -3.84 23.87
CA TYR A 150 8.16 -2.52 23.28
C TYR A 150 6.79 -1.95 23.69
N ALA A 151 5.78 -2.78 23.90
CA ALA A 151 4.43 -2.38 24.33
C ALA A 151 4.38 -1.94 25.81
N ARG A 152 5.27 -2.44 26.69
CA ARG A 152 5.39 -1.89 28.06
C ARG A 152 5.94 -0.46 28.10
N LYS A 153 6.59 0.01 27.04
CA LYS A 153 7.21 1.35 26.98
C LYS A 153 6.30 2.42 26.35
N ARG A 154 5.25 2.03 25.64
CA ARG A 154 4.19 2.91 25.13
C ARG A 154 2.86 2.27 25.48
N ASN A 155 2.15 2.87 26.42
CA ASN A 155 0.93 2.41 27.09
C ASN A 155 -0.25 2.07 26.15
N TRP A 156 -0.09 1.08 25.27
CA TRP A 156 -1.08 0.62 24.30
C TRP A 156 -1.59 -0.75 24.74
N GLN A 157 -2.74 -0.75 25.41
CA GLN A 157 -3.54 -1.95 25.62
C GLN A 157 -4.46 -2.12 24.41
N TYR A 158 -4.14 -3.06 23.51
CA TYR A 158 -5.13 -3.52 22.54
C TYR A 158 -6.09 -4.47 23.27
N LYS A 159 -7.36 -4.07 23.40
CA LYS A 159 -8.46 -5.01 23.64
C LYS A 159 -8.73 -5.71 22.32
N THR A 160 -8.23 -6.93 22.18
CA THR A 160 -8.39 -7.80 21.00
C THR A 160 -9.85 -7.96 20.55
N ALA A 161 -10.81 -7.81 21.45
CA ALA A 161 -12.24 -7.87 21.13
C ALA A 161 -12.76 -6.72 20.25
N GLU A 162 -12.16 -5.52 20.30
CA GLU A 162 -12.63 -4.37 19.51
C GLU A 162 -12.17 -4.43 18.05
N VAL A 163 -10.97 -4.97 17.81
CA VAL A 163 -10.44 -5.16 16.45
C VAL A 163 -11.22 -6.26 15.71
N ASP A 164 -11.58 -7.33 16.42
CA ASP A 164 -12.40 -8.41 15.85
C ASP A 164 -13.83 -7.95 15.52
N ALA A 165 -14.39 -7.01 16.29
CA ALA A 165 -15.70 -6.41 16.02
C ALA A 165 -15.70 -5.50 14.78
N LEU A 166 -14.68 -4.65 14.63
CA LEU A 166 -14.52 -3.75 13.47
C LEU A 166 -14.28 -4.51 12.16
N LEU A 167 -13.60 -5.66 12.21
CA LEU A 167 -13.41 -6.52 11.04
C LEU A 167 -14.70 -7.25 10.63
N LEU A 168 -15.63 -7.48 11.56
CA LEU A 168 -16.91 -8.14 11.30
C LEU A 168 -18.00 -7.19 10.76
N GLU A 169 -18.01 -5.91 11.14
CA GLU A 169 -18.95 -4.91 10.60
C GLU A 169 -18.74 -4.62 9.11
N ARG A 170 -17.53 -4.85 8.60
CA ARG A 170 -17.16 -4.46 7.23
C ARG A 170 -17.56 -5.47 6.16
N TRP A 171 -18.12 -6.62 6.53
CA TRP A 171 -18.46 -7.70 5.61
C TRP A 171 -19.98 -7.88 5.53
N SER A 172 -20.52 -7.95 4.31
CA SER A 172 -21.95 -8.20 4.15
C SER A 172 -22.27 -9.66 4.56
N ASN A 173 -23.45 -9.88 5.14
CA ASN A 173 -23.90 -11.22 5.57
C ASN A 173 -23.82 -12.27 4.43
N LYS A 174 -23.91 -11.83 3.17
CA LYS A 174 -23.79 -12.67 1.97
C LYS A 174 -22.37 -13.18 1.75
N GLN A 175 -21.35 -12.36 2.05
CA GLN A 175 -19.93 -12.75 1.95
C GLN A 175 -19.53 -13.72 3.07
N ILE A 176 -20.16 -13.59 4.23
CA ILE A 176 -19.95 -14.49 5.37
C ILE A 176 -20.58 -15.87 5.09
N ALA A 177 -21.78 -15.91 4.51
CA ALA A 177 -22.45 -17.17 4.12
C ALA A 177 -21.67 -17.93 3.02
N ALA A 178 -21.16 -17.22 2.02
CA ALA A 178 -20.36 -17.82 0.94
C ALA A 178 -19.08 -18.48 1.47
N LYS A 179 -18.40 -17.87 2.46
CA LYS A 179 -17.20 -18.47 3.05
C LYS A 179 -17.48 -19.60 4.05
N ALA A 180 -18.68 -19.65 4.62
CA ALA A 180 -19.10 -20.75 5.49
C ALA A 180 -19.31 -22.07 4.72
N GLN A 181 -19.74 -22.00 3.45
CA GLN A 181 -19.86 -23.17 2.56
C GLN A 181 -18.50 -23.78 2.18
N VAL A 182 -17.42 -23.00 2.18
CA VAL A 182 -16.07 -23.44 1.76
C VAL A 182 -15.29 -24.12 2.91
N GLY A 183 -15.91 -24.35 4.07
CA GLY A 183 -15.29 -25.11 5.16
C GLY A 183 -14.05 -24.46 5.78
N LEU A 184 -13.91 -23.13 5.68
CA LEU A 184 -12.80 -22.42 6.30
C LEU A 184 -12.88 -22.47 7.85
N PRO A 185 -11.75 -22.64 8.54
CA PRO A 185 -11.70 -22.89 9.99
C PRO A 185 -12.25 -21.77 10.89
N PHE A 186 -12.55 -20.59 10.32
CA PHE A 186 -13.15 -19.45 11.04
C PHE A 186 -14.59 -19.68 11.52
N VAL A 187 -15.34 -20.62 10.92
CA VAL A 187 -16.75 -20.88 11.29
C VAL A 187 -16.85 -21.52 12.69
N ARG A 188 -15.81 -22.20 13.17
CA ARG A 188 -15.80 -22.81 14.52
C ARG A 188 -15.77 -21.78 15.65
N THR A 189 -15.15 -20.62 15.42
CA THR A 189 -14.98 -19.59 16.46
C THR A 189 -16.28 -18.83 16.70
N ARG A 190 -17.00 -18.45 15.63
CA ARG A 190 -18.32 -17.80 15.75
C ARG A 190 -19.39 -18.76 16.26
N ARG A 191 -19.28 -20.08 15.98
CA ARG A 191 -20.19 -21.10 16.55
C ARG A 191 -20.15 -21.12 18.07
N LYS A 192 -18.97 -21.02 18.69
CA LYS A 192 -18.85 -20.94 20.15
C LYS A 192 -19.36 -19.62 20.71
N VAL A 193 -19.10 -18.50 20.03
CA VAL A 193 -19.55 -17.16 20.47
C VAL A 193 -21.08 -17.01 20.36
N LEU A 194 -21.71 -17.52 19.30
CA LEU A 194 -23.17 -17.48 19.12
C LEU A 194 -23.93 -18.49 20.00
N PHE A 195 -23.28 -19.60 20.38
CA PHE A 195 -23.81 -20.50 21.42
C PHE A 195 -23.74 -19.85 22.80
N ALA A 196 -22.63 -19.18 23.11
CA ALA A 196 -22.43 -18.50 24.40
C ALA A 196 -23.33 -17.26 24.55
N SER A 197 -23.71 -16.60 23.45
CA SER A 197 -24.62 -15.45 23.47
C SER A 197 -26.12 -15.82 23.40
N GLY A 198 -26.47 -17.11 23.35
CA GLY A 198 -27.86 -17.58 23.35
C GLY A 198 -28.64 -17.30 22.06
N GLN A 199 -27.99 -16.84 20.99
CA GLN A 199 -28.65 -16.41 19.75
C GLN A 199 -29.07 -17.56 18.82
N ILE A 200 -28.72 -18.82 19.12
CA ILE A 200 -29.08 -19.98 18.31
C ILE A 200 -29.54 -21.13 19.23
N LYS A 201 -30.71 -21.71 18.96
CA LYS A 201 -31.21 -22.91 19.65
C LYS A 201 -30.50 -24.18 19.13
N PRO A 202 -30.12 -25.13 20.00
CA PRO A 202 -29.34 -26.32 19.63
C PRO A 202 -30.03 -27.27 18.64
N SER A 203 -31.36 -27.19 18.47
CA SER A 203 -32.14 -28.09 17.61
C SER A 203 -32.10 -27.75 16.10
N ALA A 204 -31.43 -26.67 15.68
CA ALA A 204 -31.45 -26.21 14.30
C ALA A 204 -30.39 -26.85 13.38
N PHE A 205 -29.71 -27.94 13.78
CA PHE A 205 -28.65 -28.53 12.97
C PHE A 205 -28.84 -30.04 12.76
N PRO A 206 -28.88 -30.51 11.49
CA PRO A 206 -28.85 -31.95 11.20
C PRO A 206 -27.53 -32.55 11.67
N SER A 207 -27.58 -33.76 12.21
CA SER A 207 -26.39 -34.46 12.68
C SER A 207 -25.44 -34.74 11.51
N LEU A 208 -24.13 -34.70 11.77
CA LEU A 208 -23.09 -35.01 10.77
C LEU A 208 -23.21 -36.43 10.19
N ALA A 209 -24.03 -37.30 10.77
CA ALA A 209 -24.36 -38.61 10.23
C ALA A 209 -25.25 -38.56 8.97
N GLN A 210 -26.01 -37.48 8.75
CA GLN A 210 -26.94 -37.38 7.62
C GLN A 210 -26.32 -36.78 6.34
N VAL A 211 -25.20 -36.07 6.45
CA VAL A 211 -24.56 -35.40 5.29
C VAL A 211 -23.79 -36.38 4.40
N GLY A 212 -23.48 -37.59 4.90
CA GLY A 212 -22.77 -38.63 4.15
C GLY A 212 -23.61 -39.50 3.22
N GLN A 213 -24.95 -39.43 3.28
CA GLN A 213 -25.84 -40.32 2.51
C GLN A 213 -26.39 -39.73 1.19
N GLN A 214 -26.10 -38.47 0.85
CA GLN A 214 -26.62 -37.84 -0.38
C GLN A 214 -25.63 -37.78 -1.56
N GLN A 215 -24.44 -38.39 -1.45
CA GLN A 215 -23.48 -38.48 -2.55
C GLN A 215 -23.33 -39.93 -2.99
N GLY A 216 -24.32 -40.45 -3.71
CA GLY A 216 -24.27 -41.84 -4.18
C GLY A 216 -25.39 -42.20 -5.13
N ALA A 217 -25.43 -41.59 -6.32
CA ALA A 217 -26.06 -42.12 -7.54
C ALA A 217 -25.84 -41.15 -8.72
N ALA A 218 -24.59 -40.96 -9.15
CA ALA A 218 -24.33 -40.41 -10.48
C ALA A 218 -24.10 -41.61 -11.41
N GLN A 219 -25.17 -42.02 -12.07
CA GLN A 219 -25.20 -43.05 -13.11
C GLN A 219 -24.38 -42.52 -14.31
N PRO A 220 -23.40 -43.28 -14.85
CA PRO A 220 -22.76 -42.89 -16.09
C PRO A 220 -23.79 -42.95 -17.25
N PRO A 221 -23.73 -42.02 -18.21
CA PRO A 221 -24.59 -42.07 -19.39
C PRO A 221 -24.31 -43.35 -20.16
N ALA A 222 -25.38 -44.08 -20.48
CA ALA A 222 -25.34 -45.17 -21.43
C ALA A 222 -25.04 -44.59 -22.82
N ASP A 223 -23.92 -44.99 -23.40
CA ASP A 223 -23.67 -44.79 -24.83
C ASP A 223 -24.66 -45.66 -25.60
N GLU A 224 -25.69 -44.98 -26.10
CA GLU A 224 -26.71 -45.53 -26.97
C GLU A 224 -26.22 -45.38 -28.42
N VAL A 225 -25.81 -46.52 -29.02
CA VAL A 225 -26.36 -47.10 -30.26
C VAL A 225 -26.17 -46.23 -31.53
N ASP A 226 -25.61 -46.72 -32.65
CA ASP A 226 -26.24 -47.65 -33.63
C ASP A 226 -25.42 -47.62 -34.96
N PRO A 227 -25.83 -48.28 -36.06
CA PRO A 227 -25.49 -49.64 -36.51
C PRO A 227 -24.52 -49.71 -37.70
#